data_AF-A0A502EPR0-F1
#
_entry.id   AF-A0A502EPR0-F1
#
_cell.length_a   1.000
_cell.length_b   1.000
_cell.length_c   1.000
_cell.angle_alpha   90.00
_cell.angle_beta   90.00
_cell.angle_gamma   90.00
#
_symmetry.space_group_name_H-M   'P 1'
#
loop_
_entity.id
_entity.type
_entity.pdbx_description
1 polymer ?
#
loop_
_entity_poly.entity_id
_entity_poly.type
_entity_poly.pdbx_seq_one_letter_code
_entity_poly.pdbx_strand_id
1 'polypeptide(L)'
;MKETIVNNTILALEKLKSTEKFSSEEWENRGLNSSEKSLCITLENSFNDLLTNLISANNTKKSDKEIENIFERHFKEIKSDELDTEEKEFVLDYFAEIATILNIRSINEKLNFWTYGIEAYDHEEVERKASEKILAEEKKRHEILSILCQKCKVQLETFILERDNEIPTFEFDIIKCIKCSELNILDKGCGIKRYRFLNYELIEELSKEEYDLPKALQRLEQLKMRIKATE
;
A
#
# COMPACT_ATOMS: atom_id res chain seq x y z
N MET A 1 -32.89 -11.12 -6.07
CA MET A 1 -31.90 -10.12 -5.63
C MET A 1 -30.86 -9.85 -6.72
N LYS A 2 -30.09 -10.84 -7.19
CA LYS A 2 -29.13 -10.65 -8.31
C LYS A 2 -29.79 -10.18 -9.61
N GLU A 3 -30.93 -10.73 -10.02
CA GLU A 3 -31.64 -10.29 -11.25
C GLU A 3 -32.18 -8.86 -11.15
N THR A 4 -32.64 -8.45 -9.98
CA THR A 4 -33.09 -7.07 -9.72
C THR A 4 -31.92 -6.07 -9.81
N ILE A 5 -30.74 -6.45 -9.33
CA ILE A 5 -29.52 -5.63 -9.42
C ILE A 5 -29.06 -5.51 -10.88
N VAL A 6 -29.01 -6.61 -11.62
CA VAL A 6 -28.63 -6.62 -13.04
C VAL A 6 -29.58 -5.77 -13.90
N ASN A 7 -30.89 -5.85 -13.66
CA ASN A 7 -31.86 -5.01 -14.36
C ASN A 7 -31.67 -3.51 -14.05
N ASN A 8 -31.33 -3.15 -12.81
CA ASN A 8 -31.07 -1.75 -12.44
C ASN A 8 -29.77 -1.22 -13.08
N THR A 9 -28.72 -2.04 -13.14
CA THR A 9 -27.45 -1.69 -13.82
C THR A 9 -27.66 -1.46 -15.32
N ILE A 10 -28.37 -2.37 -16.00
CA ILE A 10 -28.64 -2.23 -17.45
C ILE A 10 -29.45 -0.96 -17.73
N LEU A 11 -30.50 -0.68 -16.94
CA LEU A 11 -31.30 0.53 -17.11
C LEU A 11 -30.48 1.81 -16.92
N ALA A 12 -29.55 1.82 -15.96
CA ALA A 12 -28.66 2.96 -15.75
C ALA A 12 -27.69 3.18 -16.92
N LEU A 13 -27.11 2.09 -17.47
CA LEU A 13 -26.24 2.17 -18.64
C LEU A 13 -27.00 2.62 -19.91
N GLU A 14 -28.22 2.12 -20.13
CA GLU A 14 -29.06 2.56 -21.25
C GLU A 14 -29.42 4.05 -21.14
N LYS A 15 -29.70 4.52 -19.92
CA LYS A 15 -29.94 5.95 -19.66
C LYS A 15 -28.71 6.78 -20.04
N LEU A 16 -27.52 6.40 -19.57
CA LEU A 16 -26.26 7.10 -19.88
C LEU A 16 -25.89 7.02 -21.38
N LYS A 17 -26.28 5.95 -22.06
CA LYS A 17 -26.08 5.82 -23.50
C LYS A 17 -26.98 6.77 -24.29
N SER A 18 -28.18 7.05 -23.78
CA SER A 18 -29.14 7.94 -24.44
C SER A 18 -28.82 9.44 -24.28
N THR A 19 -27.86 9.81 -23.43
CA THR A 19 -27.41 11.19 -23.26
C THR A 19 -26.30 11.53 -24.24
N GLU A 20 -26.31 12.77 -24.76
CA GLU A 20 -25.21 13.32 -25.55
C GLU A 20 -24.11 13.83 -24.60
N LYS A 21 -23.14 12.96 -24.33
CA LYS A 21 -22.18 13.07 -23.22
C LYS A 21 -21.17 14.20 -23.41
N PHE A 22 -20.77 14.47 -24.64
CA PHE A 22 -19.76 15.49 -24.97
C PHE A 22 -20.34 16.66 -25.76
N SER A 23 -21.63 16.98 -25.55
CA SER A 23 -22.25 18.17 -26.13
C SER A 23 -21.69 19.45 -25.50
N SER A 24 -21.70 20.57 -26.24
CA SER A 24 -21.21 21.86 -25.71
C SER A 24 -21.95 22.31 -24.45
N GLU A 25 -23.24 21.98 -24.31
CA GLU A 25 -24.03 22.23 -23.10
C GLU A 25 -23.47 21.46 -21.89
N GLU A 26 -23.02 20.22 -22.11
CA GLU A 26 -22.51 19.35 -21.04
C GLU A 26 -21.10 19.77 -20.59
N TRP A 27 -20.29 20.35 -21.49
CA TRP A 27 -19.06 21.07 -21.14
C TRP A 27 -19.35 22.32 -20.29
N GLU A 28 -20.32 23.13 -20.71
CA GLU A 28 -20.70 24.38 -20.03
C GLU A 28 -21.26 24.10 -18.62
N ASN A 29 -22.07 23.05 -18.47
CA ASN A 29 -22.61 22.59 -17.18
C ASN A 29 -21.50 22.22 -16.17
N ARG A 30 -20.30 21.86 -16.65
CA ARG A 30 -19.11 21.57 -15.83
C ARG A 30 -18.21 22.78 -15.61
N GLY A 31 -18.52 23.92 -16.24
CA GLY A 31 -17.67 25.12 -16.23
C GLY A 31 -16.40 24.96 -17.05
N LEU A 32 -16.39 24.04 -18.02
CA LEU A 32 -15.27 23.76 -18.91
C LEU A 32 -15.51 24.36 -20.30
N ASN A 33 -14.44 24.62 -21.05
CA ASN A 33 -14.54 25.02 -22.44
C ASN A 33 -14.79 23.79 -23.31
N SER A 34 -15.73 23.88 -24.24
CA SER A 34 -15.97 22.80 -25.20
C SER A 34 -14.71 22.55 -26.02
N SER A 35 -14.30 21.28 -26.09
CA SER A 35 -13.26 20.82 -27.01
C SER A 35 -13.71 20.93 -28.48
N GLU A 36 -12.80 20.65 -29.40
CA GLU A 36 -13.07 20.56 -30.83
C GLU A 36 -14.19 19.54 -31.12
N LYS A 37 -15.07 19.90 -32.05
CA LYS A 37 -16.23 19.08 -32.42
C LYS A 37 -15.84 17.67 -32.88
N SER A 38 -14.73 17.52 -33.59
CA SER A 38 -14.17 16.24 -34.03
C SER A 38 -13.80 15.34 -32.85
N LEU A 39 -13.17 15.89 -31.81
CA LEU A 39 -12.81 15.15 -30.61
C LEU A 39 -14.08 14.75 -29.84
N CYS A 40 -15.01 15.69 -29.65
CA CYS A 40 -16.28 15.42 -28.98
C CYS A 40 -17.05 14.26 -29.65
N ILE A 41 -17.13 14.23 -30.98
CA ILE A 41 -17.73 13.12 -31.74
C ILE A 41 -16.98 11.81 -31.51
N THR A 42 -15.65 11.86 -31.48
CA THR A 42 -14.80 10.67 -31.27
C THR A 42 -15.02 10.08 -29.88
N LEU A 43 -15.02 10.92 -28.84
CA LEU A 43 -15.28 10.51 -27.46
C LEU A 43 -16.71 10.00 -27.30
N GLU A 44 -17.69 10.69 -27.88
CA GLU A 44 -19.11 10.26 -27.87
C GLU A 44 -19.28 8.85 -28.44
N ASN A 45 -18.68 8.59 -29.61
CA ASN A 45 -18.73 7.26 -30.23
C ASN A 45 -18.01 6.20 -29.37
N SER A 46 -16.83 6.51 -28.84
CA SER A 46 -16.06 5.59 -28.00
C SER A 46 -16.84 5.18 -26.74
N PHE A 47 -17.46 6.14 -26.05
CA PHE A 47 -18.26 5.86 -24.87
C PHE A 47 -19.56 5.11 -25.22
N ASN A 48 -20.21 5.42 -26.35
CA ASN A 48 -21.39 4.69 -26.79
C ASN A 48 -21.07 3.23 -27.15
N ASP A 49 -19.90 2.97 -27.73
CA ASP A 49 -19.40 1.62 -28.00
C ASP A 49 -19.10 0.85 -26.69
N LEU A 50 -18.44 1.51 -25.73
CA LEU A 50 -18.21 0.96 -24.39
C LEU A 50 -19.53 0.56 -23.73
N LEU A 51 -20.49 1.48 -23.65
CA LEU A 51 -21.80 1.25 -23.03
C LEU A 51 -22.54 0.10 -23.71
N THR A 52 -22.51 0.04 -25.05
CA THR A 52 -23.10 -1.08 -25.81
C THR A 52 -22.48 -2.42 -25.43
N ASN A 53 -21.15 -2.47 -25.31
CA ASN A 53 -20.43 -3.68 -24.93
C ASN A 53 -20.73 -4.11 -23.48
N LEU A 54 -20.83 -3.16 -22.55
CA LEU A 54 -21.16 -3.41 -21.15
C LEU A 54 -22.60 -3.88 -20.95
N ILE A 55 -23.56 -3.28 -21.67
CA ILE A 55 -24.97 -3.71 -21.69
C ILE A 55 -25.07 -5.14 -22.22
N SER A 56 -24.40 -5.45 -23.33
CA SER A 56 -24.37 -6.80 -23.90
C SER A 56 -23.74 -7.83 -22.94
N ALA A 57 -22.64 -7.47 -22.28
CA ALA A 57 -21.98 -8.33 -21.30
C ALA A 57 -22.87 -8.63 -20.08
N ASN A 58 -23.59 -7.62 -19.57
CA ASN A 58 -24.54 -7.81 -18.48
C ASN A 58 -25.74 -8.67 -18.90
N ASN A 59 -26.29 -8.44 -20.09
CA ASN A 59 -27.39 -9.25 -20.65
C ASN A 59 -27.01 -10.72 -20.84
N THR A 60 -25.77 -10.98 -21.25
CA THR A 60 -25.23 -12.34 -21.43
C THR A 60 -24.68 -12.96 -20.13
N LYS A 61 -24.88 -12.30 -18.99
CA LYS A 61 -24.46 -12.76 -17.65
C LYS A 61 -22.96 -13.10 -17.57
N LYS A 62 -22.12 -12.29 -18.24
CA LYS A 62 -20.67 -12.38 -18.08
C LYS A 62 -20.25 -12.15 -16.63
N SER A 63 -19.10 -12.71 -16.25
CA SER A 63 -18.54 -12.51 -14.91
C SER A 63 -18.06 -11.07 -14.70
N ASP A 64 -18.03 -10.63 -13.44
CA ASP A 64 -17.56 -9.29 -13.06
C ASP A 64 -16.16 -8.98 -13.63
N LYS A 65 -15.27 -9.99 -13.67
CA LYS A 65 -13.92 -9.86 -14.24
C LYS A 65 -13.94 -9.64 -15.75
N GLU A 66 -14.86 -10.27 -16.48
CA GLU A 66 -15.01 -10.04 -17.92
C GLU A 66 -15.58 -8.65 -18.21
N ILE A 67 -16.48 -8.15 -17.37
CA ILE A 67 -17.01 -6.78 -17.45
C ILE A 67 -15.88 -5.78 -17.19
N GLU A 68 -15.05 -6.00 -16.15
CA GLU A 68 -13.88 -5.17 -15.86
C GLU A 68 -12.88 -5.16 -17.03
N ASN A 69 -12.62 -6.30 -17.66
CA ASN A 69 -11.74 -6.37 -18.83
C ASN A 69 -12.27 -5.57 -20.04
N ILE A 70 -13.59 -5.54 -20.27
CA ILE A 70 -14.21 -4.73 -21.35
C ILE A 70 -13.98 -3.24 -21.07
N PHE A 71 -14.20 -2.84 -19.82
CA PHE A 71 -13.99 -1.48 -19.37
C PHE A 71 -12.53 -1.06 -19.53
N GLU A 72 -11.59 -1.85 -19.00
CA GLU A 72 -10.14 -1.57 -19.10
C GLU A 72 -9.64 -1.44 -20.53
N ARG A 73 -10.18 -2.25 -21.45
CA ARG A 73 -9.77 -2.19 -22.85
C ARG A 73 -10.11 -0.85 -23.48
N HIS A 74 -11.35 -0.38 -23.34
CA HIS A 74 -11.77 0.91 -23.91
C HIS A 74 -11.04 2.07 -23.23
N PHE A 75 -10.81 1.95 -21.93
CA PHE A 75 -10.03 2.92 -21.17
C PHE A 75 -8.60 3.12 -21.73
N LYS A 76 -7.94 2.02 -22.14
CA LYS A 76 -6.60 2.06 -22.76
C LYS A 76 -6.60 2.53 -24.21
N GLU A 77 -7.74 2.47 -24.90
CA GLU A 77 -7.87 2.94 -26.28
C GLU A 77 -7.91 4.47 -26.36
N ILE A 78 -8.37 5.15 -25.30
CA ILE A 78 -8.30 6.62 -25.19
C ILE A 78 -6.93 7.02 -24.66
N LYS A 79 -6.13 7.66 -25.51
CA LYS A 79 -4.78 8.09 -25.21
C LYS A 79 -4.78 9.42 -24.45
N SER A 80 -4.38 9.41 -23.19
CA SER A 80 -4.40 10.63 -22.37
C SER A 80 -3.37 11.67 -22.81
N ASP A 81 -2.28 11.30 -23.49
CA ASP A 81 -1.31 12.25 -24.04
C ASP A 81 -1.84 13.06 -25.22
N GLU A 82 -2.95 12.64 -25.83
CA GLU A 82 -3.65 13.35 -26.91
C GLU A 82 -4.74 14.31 -26.39
N LEU A 83 -4.95 14.38 -25.07
CA LEU A 83 -5.99 15.19 -24.43
C LEU A 83 -5.39 16.29 -23.54
N ASP A 84 -6.05 17.46 -23.51
CA ASP A 84 -5.76 18.52 -22.56
C ASP A 84 -6.29 18.19 -21.14
N THR A 85 -6.16 19.14 -20.22
CA THR A 85 -6.56 18.91 -18.81
C THR A 85 -8.08 18.85 -18.66
N GLU A 86 -8.82 19.73 -19.32
CA GLU A 86 -10.29 19.79 -19.23
C GLU A 86 -10.90 18.54 -19.89
N GLU A 87 -10.34 18.10 -21.02
CA GLU A 87 -10.72 16.87 -21.72
C GLU A 87 -10.45 15.61 -20.90
N LYS A 88 -9.33 15.54 -20.19
CA LYS A 88 -9.03 14.43 -19.29
C LYS A 88 -10.05 14.34 -18.17
N GLU A 89 -10.30 15.45 -17.48
CA GLU A 89 -11.25 15.50 -16.36
C GLU A 89 -12.65 15.05 -16.81
N PHE A 90 -13.11 15.53 -17.97
CA PHE A 90 -14.42 15.14 -18.47
C PHE A 90 -14.50 13.66 -18.86
N VAL A 91 -13.48 13.11 -19.50
CA VAL A 91 -13.42 11.67 -19.81
C VAL A 91 -13.43 10.83 -18.53
N LEU A 92 -12.71 11.27 -17.48
CA LEU A 92 -12.64 10.56 -16.21
C LEU A 92 -13.97 10.54 -15.47
N ASP A 93 -14.71 11.65 -15.47
CA ASP A 93 -16.02 11.74 -14.82
C ASP A 93 -16.97 10.65 -15.35
N TYR A 94 -17.01 10.44 -16.66
CA TYR A 94 -17.85 9.40 -17.23
C TYR A 94 -17.35 7.99 -16.94
N PHE A 95 -16.04 7.76 -16.94
CA PHE A 95 -15.52 6.45 -16.53
C PHE A 95 -15.85 6.16 -15.05
N ALA A 96 -15.76 7.16 -14.17
CA ALA A 96 -16.13 7.05 -12.76
C ALA A 96 -17.63 6.79 -12.58
N GLU A 97 -18.48 7.46 -13.36
CA GLU A 97 -19.93 7.22 -13.36
C GLU A 97 -20.26 5.78 -13.79
N ILE A 98 -19.67 5.30 -14.89
CA ILE A 98 -19.87 3.93 -15.38
C ILE A 98 -19.39 2.90 -14.35
N ALA A 99 -18.24 3.12 -13.73
CA ALA A 99 -17.73 2.22 -12.71
C ALA A 99 -18.60 2.17 -11.45
N THR A 100 -19.22 3.30 -11.09
CA THR A 100 -20.21 3.38 -10.02
C THR A 100 -21.46 2.56 -10.38
N ILE A 101 -21.96 2.69 -11.61
CA ILE A 101 -23.11 1.90 -12.12
C ILE A 101 -22.83 0.40 -12.07
N LEU A 102 -21.59 -0.01 -12.38
CA LEU A 102 -21.15 -1.40 -12.39
C LEU A 102 -20.65 -1.91 -11.02
N ASN A 103 -20.54 -1.03 -10.01
CA ASN A 103 -19.93 -1.32 -8.71
C ASN A 103 -18.50 -1.90 -8.81
N ILE A 104 -17.70 -1.41 -9.76
CA ILE A 104 -16.29 -1.81 -9.97
C ILE A 104 -15.40 -0.91 -9.11
N ARG A 105 -15.05 -1.37 -7.91
CA ARG A 105 -14.22 -0.60 -6.96
C ARG A 105 -12.75 -0.51 -7.36
N SER A 106 -12.25 -1.49 -8.10
CA SER A 106 -10.86 -1.60 -8.54
C SER A 106 -10.46 -0.59 -9.62
N ILE A 107 -11.41 0.18 -10.15
CA ILE A 107 -11.10 1.13 -11.23
C ILE A 107 -10.45 2.41 -10.72
N ASN A 108 -10.76 2.85 -9.48
CA ASN A 108 -10.39 4.19 -9.01
C ASN A 108 -8.88 4.44 -9.06
N GLU A 109 -8.09 3.41 -8.72
CA GLU A 109 -6.63 3.44 -8.81
C GLU A 109 -6.14 3.56 -10.27
N LYS A 110 -6.84 2.93 -11.21
CA LYS A 110 -6.53 2.96 -12.65
C LYS A 110 -6.94 4.29 -13.31
N LEU A 111 -8.03 4.90 -12.85
CA LEU A 111 -8.47 6.23 -13.28
C LEU A 111 -7.41 7.28 -12.91
N ASN A 112 -6.97 7.31 -11.66
CA ASN A 112 -5.92 8.22 -11.19
C ASN A 112 -4.61 8.05 -11.98
N PHE A 113 -4.21 6.81 -12.29
CA PHE A 113 -3.01 6.52 -13.07
C PHE A 113 -3.06 7.16 -14.47
N TRP A 114 -4.20 7.05 -15.16
CA TRP A 114 -4.37 7.55 -16.52
C TRP A 114 -4.39 9.08 -16.60
N THR A 115 -4.97 9.75 -15.58
CA THR A 115 -5.04 11.22 -15.50
C THR A 115 -3.68 11.84 -15.32
N TYR A 116 -2.91 11.32 -14.36
CA TYR A 116 -1.71 11.99 -13.87
C TYR A 116 -0.42 11.34 -14.39
N GLY A 117 -0.50 10.20 -15.09
CA GLY A 117 0.66 9.48 -15.63
C GLY A 117 1.63 8.97 -14.56
N ILE A 118 1.17 9.00 -13.30
CA ILE A 118 1.93 8.64 -12.12
C ILE A 118 1.21 7.41 -11.58
N GLU A 119 1.82 6.22 -11.68
CA GLU A 119 1.60 5.22 -10.63
C GLU A 119 1.84 6.04 -9.39
N ALA A 120 0.91 6.15 -8.44
CA ALA A 120 1.25 6.77 -7.17
C ALA A 120 2.56 6.10 -6.76
N TYR A 121 3.69 6.79 -6.97
CA TYR A 121 5.00 6.18 -6.85
C TYR A 121 5.08 6.15 -5.36
N ASP A 122 4.68 5.00 -4.85
CA ASP A 122 4.61 4.78 -3.44
C ASP A 122 6.05 4.55 -3.06
N HIS A 123 6.76 5.68 -2.91
CA HIS A 123 8.15 5.75 -2.51
C HIS A 123 8.33 4.86 -1.28
N GLU A 124 7.35 4.87 -0.38
CA GLU A 124 7.32 4.05 0.82
C GLU A 124 7.22 2.55 0.50
N GLU A 125 6.29 2.11 -0.36
CA GLU A 125 6.14 0.70 -0.77
C GLU A 125 7.37 0.17 -1.53
N VAL A 126 7.94 0.98 -2.44
CA VAL A 126 9.13 0.60 -3.23
C VAL A 126 10.37 0.54 -2.34
N GLU A 127 10.59 1.54 -1.48
CA GLU A 127 11.68 1.54 -0.50
C GLU A 127 11.51 0.41 0.51
N ARG A 128 10.28 0.12 0.96
CA ARG A 128 9.97 -1.03 1.83
C ARG A 128 10.33 -2.34 1.14
N LYS A 129 9.90 -2.57 -0.10
CA LYS A 129 10.23 -3.79 -0.85
C LYS A 129 11.74 -3.94 -1.08
N ALA A 130 12.43 -2.86 -1.41
CA ALA A 130 13.88 -2.87 -1.58
C ALA A 130 14.59 -3.19 -0.24
N SER A 131 14.17 -2.54 0.85
CA SER A 131 14.70 -2.76 2.19
C SER A 131 14.44 -4.18 2.70
N GLU A 132 13.24 -4.71 2.47
CA GLU A 132 12.88 -6.09 2.81
C GLU A 132 13.73 -7.11 2.05
N LYS A 133 14.00 -6.87 0.77
CA LYS A 133 14.87 -7.72 -0.04
C LYS A 133 16.31 -7.70 0.48
N ILE A 134 16.87 -6.52 0.74
CA ILE A 134 18.22 -6.38 1.32
C ILE A 134 18.30 -7.09 2.67
N LEU A 135 17.31 -6.88 3.54
CA LEU A 135 17.25 -7.52 4.84
C LEU A 135 17.18 -9.05 4.72
N ALA A 136 16.38 -9.59 3.81
CA ALA A 136 16.29 -11.03 3.57
C ALA A 136 17.61 -11.64 3.07
N GLU A 137 18.36 -10.91 2.24
CA GLU A 137 19.68 -11.32 1.78
C GLU A 137 20.74 -11.26 2.89
N GLU A 138 20.69 -10.25 3.76
CA GLU A 138 21.52 -10.15 4.95
C GLU A 138 21.23 -11.28 5.95
N LYS A 139 19.94 -11.62 6.18
CA LYS A 139 19.53 -12.76 7.02
C LYS A 139 20.07 -14.11 6.55
N LYS A 140 20.32 -14.27 5.25
CA LYS A 140 20.93 -15.50 4.70
C LYS A 140 22.45 -15.56 4.91
N ARG A 141 23.10 -14.40 5.09
CA ARG A 141 24.56 -14.29 5.18
C ARG A 141 25.08 -14.30 6.61
N HIS A 142 24.27 -13.89 7.57
CA HIS A 142 24.69 -13.71 8.95
C HIS A 142 23.97 -14.67 9.89
N GLU A 143 24.68 -15.10 10.92
CA GLU A 143 24.05 -15.75 12.07
C GLU A 143 23.16 -14.73 12.81
N ILE A 144 21.98 -15.17 13.25
CA ILE A 144 21.00 -14.31 13.92
C ILE A 144 20.76 -14.79 15.34
N LEU A 145 21.03 -13.93 16.31
CA LEU A 145 20.51 -14.09 17.68
C LEU A 145 19.13 -13.43 17.75
N SER A 146 18.13 -14.14 18.26
CA SER A 146 16.74 -13.67 18.31
C SER A 146 16.09 -13.98 19.65
N ILE A 147 15.45 -12.97 20.25
CA ILE A 147 14.60 -13.12 21.44
C ILE A 147 13.19 -12.57 21.17
N LEU A 148 12.19 -12.98 21.93
CA LEU A 148 10.83 -12.42 21.78
C LEU A 148 10.65 -11.20 22.67
N CYS A 149 10.11 -10.11 22.11
CA CYS A 149 9.62 -8.99 22.90
C CYS A 149 8.55 -9.46 23.88
N GLN A 150 8.71 -9.15 25.16
CA GLN A 150 7.84 -9.64 26.23
C GLN A 150 6.40 -9.16 26.07
N LYS A 151 6.18 -7.96 25.50
CA LYS A 151 4.86 -7.36 25.28
C LYS A 151 4.21 -7.77 23.96
N CYS A 152 4.82 -7.40 22.83
CA CYS A 152 4.19 -7.57 21.50
C CYS A 152 4.60 -8.86 20.76
N LYS A 153 5.46 -9.68 21.36
CA LYS A 153 5.92 -10.97 20.82
C LYS A 153 6.63 -10.91 19.45
N VAL A 154 7.02 -9.73 18.98
CA VAL A 154 7.89 -9.61 17.81
C VAL A 154 9.29 -10.16 18.15
N GLN A 155 9.94 -10.82 17.19
CA GLN A 155 11.34 -11.23 17.32
C GLN A 155 12.24 -10.00 17.33
N LEU A 156 13.11 -9.87 18.32
CA LEU A 156 14.13 -8.84 18.44
C LEU A 156 15.46 -9.47 18.02
N GLU A 157 15.98 -9.03 16.88
CA GLU A 157 17.04 -9.74 16.15
C GLU A 157 18.37 -8.97 16.14
N THR A 158 19.46 -9.74 16.24
CA THR A 158 20.85 -9.26 16.20
C THR A 158 21.62 -10.04 15.16
N PHE A 159 22.24 -9.36 14.20
CA PHE A 159 23.19 -9.97 13.29
C PHE A 159 24.55 -10.12 13.96
N ILE A 160 25.08 -11.34 13.95
CA ILE A 160 26.45 -11.63 14.34
C ILE A 160 27.31 -11.55 13.09
N LEU A 161 28.15 -10.51 13.02
CA LEU A 161 29.02 -10.22 11.88
C LEU A 161 30.36 -10.95 12.00
N GLU A 162 30.84 -11.15 13.22
CA GLU A 162 32.14 -11.80 13.48
C GLU A 162 32.12 -12.51 14.85
N ARG A 163 32.58 -13.76 14.87
CA ARG A 163 32.77 -14.58 16.07
C ARG A 163 34.24 -14.57 16.49
N ASP A 164 34.49 -14.54 17.79
CA ASP A 164 35.81 -14.71 18.38
C ASP A 164 35.66 -15.40 19.72
N ASN A 165 36.08 -16.67 19.81
CA ASN A 165 35.84 -17.53 20.96
C ASN A 165 36.60 -17.09 22.23
N GLU A 166 37.57 -16.17 22.09
CA GLU A 166 38.29 -15.62 23.24
C GLU A 166 37.49 -14.53 23.97
N ILE A 167 36.39 -14.04 23.38
CA ILE A 167 35.53 -13.02 23.99
C ILE A 167 34.56 -13.68 24.97
N PRO A 168 34.68 -13.46 26.29
CA PRO A 168 33.73 -13.99 27.26
C PRO A 168 32.45 -13.15 27.27
N THR A 169 31.51 -13.55 28.12
CA THR A 169 30.25 -12.82 28.31
C THR A 169 30.43 -11.74 29.39
N PHE A 170 30.29 -10.47 29.01
CA PHE A 170 30.58 -9.36 29.91
C PHE A 170 29.35 -8.59 30.39
N GLU A 171 28.22 -8.66 29.70
CA GLU A 171 27.11 -7.72 29.95
C GLU A 171 25.73 -8.32 29.68
N PHE A 172 24.73 -7.77 30.36
CA PHE A 172 23.32 -7.83 29.97
C PHE A 172 22.93 -6.52 29.30
N ASP A 173 22.20 -6.58 28.20
CA ASP A 173 21.71 -5.38 27.53
C ASP A 173 20.26 -5.13 27.89
N ILE A 174 19.94 -3.89 28.25
CA ILE A 174 18.57 -3.39 28.25
C ILE A 174 18.30 -2.83 26.86
N ILE A 175 17.33 -3.42 26.17
CA ILE A 175 16.97 -3.07 24.80
C ILE A 175 15.50 -2.63 24.72
N LYS A 176 15.20 -1.70 23.81
CA LYS A 176 13.84 -1.18 23.57
C LYS A 176 13.30 -1.67 22.24
N CYS A 177 12.15 -2.34 22.27
CA CYS A 177 11.48 -2.79 21.05
C CYS A 177 10.99 -1.60 20.22
N ILE A 178 11.44 -1.46 18.98
CA ILE A 178 11.03 -0.34 18.10
C ILE A 178 9.51 -0.35 17.84
N LYS A 179 8.90 -1.55 17.77
CA LYS A 179 7.45 -1.69 17.46
C LYS A 179 6.51 -1.22 18.58
N CYS A 180 6.89 -1.42 19.85
CA CYS A 180 5.96 -1.17 20.97
C CYS A 180 6.57 -0.44 22.16
N SER A 181 7.82 0.00 22.02
CA SER A 181 8.64 0.69 23.02
C SER A 181 8.86 -0.09 24.33
N GLU A 182 8.48 -1.37 24.41
CA GLU A 182 8.72 -2.18 25.59
C GLU A 182 10.22 -2.42 25.79
N LEU A 183 10.69 -2.22 27.02
CA LEU A 183 12.05 -2.59 27.43
C LEU A 183 12.14 -4.09 27.70
N ASN A 184 13.20 -4.71 27.21
CA ASN A 184 13.51 -6.12 27.35
C ASN A 184 14.97 -6.27 27.80
N ILE A 185 15.31 -7.45 28.32
CA ILE A 185 16.68 -7.82 28.63
C ILE A 185 17.20 -8.79 27.58
N LEU A 186 18.43 -8.60 27.12
CA LEU A 186 19.13 -9.45 26.19
C LEU A 186 20.47 -9.89 26.79
N ASP A 187 20.73 -11.19 26.77
CA ASP A 187 22.04 -11.75 27.04
C ASP A 187 22.62 -12.26 25.72
N LYS A 188 23.62 -11.56 25.18
CA LYS A 188 24.25 -11.92 23.90
C LYS A 188 25.08 -13.21 24.01
N GLY A 189 25.43 -13.64 25.22
CA GLY A 189 26.34 -14.76 25.45
C GLY A 189 27.80 -14.39 25.18
N CYS A 190 28.65 -15.41 25.01
CA CYS A 190 30.07 -15.24 24.71
C CYS A 190 30.35 -15.40 23.21
N GLY A 191 31.55 -15.02 22.80
CA GLY A 191 32.11 -15.35 21.49
C GLY A 191 31.70 -14.41 20.37
N ILE A 192 31.16 -13.22 20.67
CA ILE A 192 30.65 -12.26 19.68
C ILE A 192 31.55 -11.02 19.67
N LYS A 193 32.26 -10.80 18.56
CA LYS A 193 33.19 -9.67 18.40
C LYS A 193 32.55 -8.46 17.75
N ARG A 194 31.72 -8.70 16.73
CA ARG A 194 31.02 -7.64 16.00
C ARG A 194 29.59 -8.05 15.73
N TYR A 195 28.68 -7.13 15.96
CA TYR A 195 27.25 -7.36 15.77
C TYR A 195 26.53 -6.08 15.33
N ARG A 196 25.28 -6.23 14.88
CA ARG A 196 24.37 -5.14 14.52
C ARG A 196 22.95 -5.46 14.96
N PHE A 197 22.29 -4.52 15.62
CA PHE A 197 20.88 -4.61 16.04
C PHE A 197 19.95 -4.27 14.86
N LEU A 198 18.80 -4.95 14.76
CA LEU A 198 17.85 -4.73 13.67
C LEU A 198 16.62 -3.92 14.08
N ASN A 199 15.82 -4.47 15.00
CA ASN A 199 14.49 -3.95 15.30
C ASN A 199 14.29 -3.64 16.80
N TYR A 200 15.40 -3.28 17.44
CA TYR A 200 15.46 -2.76 18.80
C TYR A 200 16.58 -1.71 18.93
N GLU A 201 16.45 -0.85 19.94
CA GLU A 201 17.45 0.13 20.34
C GLU A 201 18.15 -0.36 21.61
N LEU A 202 19.48 -0.19 21.70
CA LEU A 202 20.21 -0.41 22.96
C LEU A 202 20.01 0.79 23.88
N ILE A 203 19.59 0.55 25.11
CA ILE A 203 19.32 1.61 26.11
C ILE A 203 20.44 1.67 27.15
N GLU A 204 20.86 0.53 27.67
CA GLU A 204 21.85 0.45 28.73
C GLU A 204 22.57 -0.91 28.68
N GLU A 205 23.89 -0.91 28.86
CA GLU A 205 24.71 -2.11 29.01
C GLU A 205 25.03 -2.30 30.51
N LEU A 206 24.78 -3.50 31.04
CA LEU A 206 24.94 -3.82 32.46
C LEU A 206 26.05 -4.86 32.62
N SER A 207 27.21 -4.43 33.14
CA SER A 207 28.35 -5.33 33.38
C SER A 207 27.96 -6.48 34.31
N LYS A 208 28.28 -7.71 33.91
CA LYS A 208 28.09 -8.94 34.69
C LYS A 208 28.99 -9.03 35.92
N GLU A 209 29.99 -8.16 36.02
CA GLU A 209 30.79 -8.00 37.26
C GLU A 209 29.94 -7.40 38.39
N GLU A 210 28.99 -6.53 38.06
CA GLU A 210 28.15 -5.80 39.02
C GLU A 210 26.71 -6.36 39.10
N TYR A 211 26.20 -6.84 37.95
CA TYR A 211 24.84 -7.28 37.77
C TYR A 211 24.77 -8.79 37.50
N ASP A 212 24.10 -9.52 38.40
CA ASP A 212 23.54 -10.81 38.05
C ASP A 212 22.18 -10.63 37.34
N LEU A 213 21.63 -11.71 36.79
CA LEU A 213 20.35 -11.65 36.08
C LEU A 213 19.21 -11.06 36.95
N PRO A 214 19.02 -11.46 38.23
CA PRO A 214 18.03 -10.83 39.11
C PRO A 214 18.20 -9.31 39.25
N LYS A 215 19.42 -8.81 39.48
CA LYS A 215 19.69 -7.37 39.58
C LYS A 215 19.44 -6.65 38.26
N ALA A 216 19.80 -7.27 37.13
CA ALA A 216 19.57 -6.70 35.81
C ALA A 216 18.07 -6.59 35.50
N LEU A 217 17.27 -7.60 35.87
CA LEU A 217 15.80 -7.55 35.79
C LEU A 217 15.21 -6.48 36.71
N GLN A 218 15.77 -6.30 37.90
CA GLN A 218 15.34 -5.22 38.79
C GLN A 218 15.60 -3.84 38.17
N ARG A 219 16.78 -3.64 37.54
CA ARG A 219 17.13 -2.40 36.84
C ARG A 219 16.19 -2.14 35.66
N LEU A 220 15.87 -3.17 34.89
CA LEU A 220 14.88 -3.11 33.81
C LEU A 220 13.53 -2.56 34.32
N GLU A 221 12.99 -3.12 35.41
CA GLU A 221 11.71 -2.69 35.96
C GLU A 221 11.76 -1.26 36.52
N GLN A 222 12.88 -0.84 37.12
CA GLN A 222 13.08 0.56 37.54
C GLN A 222 12.99 1.54 36.37
N LEU A 223 13.62 1.22 35.24
CA LEU A 223 13.54 2.04 34.03
C LEU A 223 12.12 2.09 33.48
N LYS A 224 11.41 0.96 33.44
CA LYS A 224 10.00 0.92 33.00
C LYS A 224 9.11 1.80 33.86
N MET A 225 9.30 1.80 35.18
CA MET A 225 8.54 2.67 36.09
C MET A 225 8.86 4.15 35.86
N ARG A 226 10.14 4.49 35.64
CA ARG A 226 10.56 5.88 35.39
C ARG A 226 9.94 6.45 34.12
N ILE A 227 9.92 5.67 33.03
CA ILE A 227 9.35 6.10 31.74
C ILE A 227 7.84 6.34 31.88
N LYS A 228 7.11 5.45 32.56
CA LYS A 228 5.67 5.60 32.82
C LYS A 228 5.32 6.81 33.69
N ALA A 229 6.24 7.30 34.52
CA ALA A 229 6.01 8.48 35.36
C ALA A 229 6.23 9.81 34.62
N THR A 230 6.81 9.75 33.41
CA THR A 230 7.09 10.91 32.56
C THR A 230 6.15 11.03 31.35
N GLU A 231 5.24 10.07 31.17
CA GLU A 231 4.12 10.08 30.21
C GLU A 231 2.83 10.57 30.88
#